data_AF-A0AAD3S5F0-F1
#
_entry.id   AF-A0AAD3S5F0-F1
#
_cell.length_a   1.000
_cell.length_b   1.000
_cell.length_c   1.000
_cell.angle_alpha   90.00
_cell.angle_beta   90.00
_cell.angle_gamma   90.00
#
_symmetry.space_group_name_H-M   'P 1'
#
loop_
_entity.id
_entity.type
_entity.pdbx_description
1 polymer ?
#
loop_
_entity_poly.entity_id
_entity_poly.type
_entity_poly.pdbx_seq_one_letter_code
_entity_poly.pdbx_strand_id
1 'polypeptide(L)'
;MSNNVNAMQMRPVMALSFDLQDFILRARVLKLYRQALRIASRAPSHGKVELRQTIRQEIEKHRSCEDKQRVHFLISEGLERLKALDEMLDMQGY
;
A
#
# COMPACT_ATOMS: atom_id res chain seq x y z
N MET A 1 60.27 -17.42 -4.64
CA MET A 1 59.21 -17.91 -3.72
C MET A 1 58.78 -16.75 -2.84
N SER A 2 57.55 -16.28 -3.04
CA SER A 2 56.63 -15.75 -2.03
C SER A 2 55.55 -14.93 -2.74
N ASN A 3 54.46 -15.64 -3.00
CA ASN A 3 53.17 -15.09 -3.41
C ASN A 3 52.64 -14.20 -2.29
N ASN A 4 52.04 -13.05 -2.61
CA ASN A 4 50.74 -12.77 -2.02
C ASN A 4 49.93 -11.80 -2.89
N VAL A 5 48.92 -12.39 -3.53
CA VAL A 5 47.85 -11.70 -4.24
C VAL A 5 46.99 -10.97 -3.22
N ASN A 6 47.16 -9.65 -3.10
CA ASN A 6 46.14 -8.82 -2.46
C ASN A 6 44.93 -8.77 -3.39
N ALA A 7 44.11 -9.81 -3.31
CA ALA A 7 42.73 -9.80 -3.78
C ALA A 7 42.00 -8.74 -2.95
N MET A 8 42.03 -7.50 -3.46
CA MET A 8 41.19 -6.42 -2.99
C MET A 8 39.77 -6.87 -3.20
N GLN A 9 39.16 -7.40 -2.13
CA GLN A 9 37.78 -7.82 -2.10
C GLN A 9 36.92 -6.64 -2.51
N MET A 10 36.48 -6.66 -3.77
CA MET A 10 35.33 -5.91 -4.25
C MET A 10 34.17 -6.31 -3.33
N ARG A 11 33.89 -5.47 -2.33
CA ARG A 11 32.64 -5.59 -1.57
C ARG A 11 31.52 -5.49 -2.60
N PRO A 12 30.62 -6.48 -2.70
CA PRO A 12 29.49 -6.36 -3.59
C PRO A 12 28.73 -5.12 -3.15
N VAL A 13 28.65 -4.11 -4.04
CA VAL A 13 27.64 -3.07 -3.92
C VAL A 13 26.34 -3.83 -4.01
N MET A 14 25.68 -4.02 -2.86
CA MET A 14 24.34 -4.59 -2.83
C MET A 14 23.44 -3.56 -3.49
N ALA A 15 23.34 -3.63 -4.82
CA ALA A 15 22.24 -3.02 -5.54
C ALA A 15 20.98 -3.57 -4.87
N LEU A 16 20.24 -2.70 -4.17
CA LEU A 16 18.90 -3.00 -3.70
C LEU A 16 18.10 -3.43 -4.93
N SER A 17 18.04 -4.73 -5.18
CA SER A 17 17.20 -5.30 -6.23
C SER A 17 15.77 -5.04 -5.79
N PHE A 18 15.19 -3.92 -6.22
CA PHE A 18 13.77 -3.68 -6.05
C PHE A 18 13.05 -4.80 -6.78
N ASP A 19 12.40 -5.67 -6.02
CA ASP A 19 11.58 -6.72 -6.60
C ASP A 19 10.43 -6.07 -7.37
N LEU A 20 10.27 -6.46 -8.63
CA LEU A 20 9.16 -6.02 -9.47
C LEU A 20 7.81 -6.29 -8.78
N GLN A 21 7.70 -7.39 -8.03
CA GLN A 21 6.49 -7.70 -7.26
C GLN A 21 6.22 -6.64 -6.20
N ASP A 22 7.24 -6.18 -5.48
CA ASP A 22 7.09 -5.14 -4.45
C ASP A 22 6.68 -3.81 -5.06
N PHE A 23 7.23 -3.48 -6.23
CA PHE A 23 6.83 -2.28 -6.98
C PHE A 23 5.35 -2.35 -7.39
N ILE A 24 4.92 -3.48 -7.95
CA ILE A 24 3.53 -3.71 -8.36
C ILE A 24 2.59 -3.65 -7.13
N LEU A 25 2.97 -4.26 -6.02
CA LEU A 25 2.19 -4.24 -4.78
C LEU A 25 2.05 -2.83 -4.24
N ARG A 26 3.13 -2.05 -4.15
CA ARG A 26 3.08 -0.64 -3.74
C ARG A 26 2.17 0.18 -4.64
N ALA A 27 2.26 -0.01 -5.96
CA ALA A 27 1.40 0.68 -6.92
C ALA A 27 -0.10 0.35 -6.69
N ARG A 28 -0.42 -0.91 -6.39
CA ARG A 28 -1.79 -1.35 -6.07
C ARG A 28 -2.30 -0.76 -4.76
N VAL A 29 -1.50 -0.76 -3.70
CA VAL A 29 -1.85 -0.11 -2.42
C VAL A 29 -2.13 1.38 -2.62
N LEU A 30 -1.25 2.08 -3.36
CA LEU A 30 -1.44 3.51 -3.65
C LEU A 30 -2.67 3.78 -4.52
N LYS A 31 -3.02 2.87 -5.44
CA LYS A 31 -4.26 2.96 -6.23
C LYS A 31 -5.48 2.81 -5.32
N LEU A 32 -5.51 1.79 -4.46
CA LEU A 32 -6.58 1.56 -3.49
C LEU A 32 -6.76 2.78 -2.57
N TYR A 33 -5.68 3.29 -1.98
CA TYR A 33 -5.74 4.46 -1.11
C TYR A 33 -6.33 5.69 -1.80
N ARG A 34 -5.88 5.99 -3.03
CA ARG A 34 -6.42 7.10 -3.82
C ARG A 34 -7.91 6.91 -4.15
N GLN A 35 -8.32 5.69 -4.47
CA GLN A 35 -9.73 5.38 -4.73
C GLN A 35 -10.57 5.58 -3.46
N ALA A 36 -10.08 5.11 -2.32
CA ALA A 36 -10.75 5.29 -1.02
C ALA A 36 -10.93 6.76 -0.67
N LEU A 37 -9.91 7.60 -0.88
CA LEU A 37 -10.01 9.05 -0.64
C LEU A 37 -10.98 9.75 -1.59
N ARG A 38 -11.16 9.26 -2.82
CA ARG A 38 -12.14 9.80 -3.77
C ARG A 38 -13.56 9.44 -3.34
N ILE A 39 -13.81 8.18 -2.97
CA ILE A 39 -15.13 7.76 -2.48
C ILE A 39 -15.48 8.49 -1.18
N ALA A 40 -14.54 8.59 -0.24
CA ALA A 40 -14.72 9.37 0.98
C ALA A 40 -14.96 10.87 0.71
N SER A 41 -14.59 11.38 -0.47
CA SER A 41 -14.89 12.77 -0.84
C SER A 41 -16.35 13.00 -1.23
N ARG A 42 -17.12 11.93 -1.49
CA ARG A 42 -18.57 11.98 -1.74
C ARG A 42 -19.39 12.04 -0.44
N ALA A 43 -18.81 11.51 0.65
CA ALA A 43 -19.49 11.45 1.94
C ALA A 43 -20.01 12.82 2.42
N PRO A 44 -21.11 12.83 3.21
CA PRO A 44 -21.67 14.03 3.83
C PRO A 44 -20.64 14.85 4.60
N SER A 45 -20.84 16.16 4.68
CA SER A 45 -19.90 17.10 5.31
C SER A 45 -19.51 16.72 6.75
N HIS A 46 -20.46 16.23 7.54
CA HIS A 46 -20.24 15.85 8.93
C HIS A 46 -19.38 14.59 9.10
N GLY A 47 -19.49 13.61 8.20
CA GLY A 47 -18.76 12.33 8.29
C GLY A 47 -17.49 12.26 7.43
N LYS A 48 -17.34 13.16 6.46
CA LYS A 48 -16.23 13.16 5.49
C LYS A 48 -14.85 13.23 6.13
N VAL A 49 -14.67 14.06 7.15
CA VAL A 49 -13.36 14.25 7.83
C VAL A 49 -12.97 12.98 8.57
N GLU A 50 -13.91 12.42 9.34
CA GLU A 50 -13.72 11.19 10.10
C GLU A 50 -13.41 10.01 9.17
N LEU A 51 -14.20 9.83 8.11
CA LEU A 51 -14.00 8.75 7.15
C LEU A 51 -12.61 8.80 6.48
N ARG A 52 -12.14 9.99 6.08
CA ARG A 52 -10.79 10.17 5.52
C ARG A 52 -9.71 9.84 6.54
N GLN A 53 -9.93 10.18 7.81
CA GLN A 53 -8.99 9.88 8.88
C GLN A 53 -8.91 8.38 9.15
N THR A 54 -10.07 7.70 9.21
CA THR A 54 -10.14 6.24 9.34
C THR A 54 -9.42 5.52 8.19
N ILE A 55 -9.64 5.95 6.94
CA ILE A 55 -8.93 5.39 5.77
C ILE A 55 -7.41 5.55 5.93
N ARG A 56 -6.93 6.71 6.39
CA ARG A 56 -5.50 6.94 6.60
C ARG A 56 -4.96 6.03 7.71
N GLN A 57 -5.68 5.91 8.82
CA GLN A 57 -5.28 5.06 9.96
C GLN A 57 -5.18 3.59 9.55
N GLU A 58 -6.12 3.07 8.77
CA GLU A 58 -6.09 1.67 8.31
C GLU A 58 -4.90 1.37 7.38
N ILE A 59 -4.52 2.31 6.52
CA ILE A 59 -3.31 2.17 5.70
C ILE A 59 -2.05 2.23 6.57
N GLU A 60 -1.98 3.18 7.49
CA GLU A 60 -0.80 3.38 8.35
C GLU A 60 -0.57 2.18 9.29
N LYS A 61 -1.64 1.57 9.80
CA LYS A 61 -1.61 0.34 10.61
C LYS A 61 -0.83 -0.80 9.93
N HIS A 62 -0.80 -0.83 8.61
CA HIS A 62 -0.16 -1.89 7.82
C HIS A 62 1.10 -1.41 7.07
N ARG A 63 1.61 -0.20 7.35
CA ARG A 63 2.77 0.41 6.65
C ARG A 63 3.99 -0.51 6.58
N SER A 64 4.29 -1.23 7.66
CA SER A 64 5.48 -2.08 7.80
C SER A 64 5.22 -3.55 7.43
N CYS A 65 4.11 -3.84 6.74
CA CYS A 65 3.81 -5.21 6.31
C CYS A 65 4.69 -5.59 5.10
N GLU A 66 5.64 -6.50 5.33
CA GLU A 66 6.53 -7.03 4.28
C GLU A 66 6.06 -8.37 3.70
N ASP A 67 5.06 -9.00 4.34
CA ASP A 67 4.45 -10.24 3.84
C ASP A 67 3.56 -9.94 2.62
N LYS A 68 4.04 -10.31 1.44
CA LYS A 68 3.34 -10.11 0.16
C LYS A 68 1.97 -10.78 0.11
N GLN A 69 1.82 -11.99 0.65
CA GLN A 69 0.53 -12.69 0.67
C GLN A 69 -0.46 -11.93 1.54
N ARG A 70 0.01 -11.43 2.70
CA ARG A 70 -0.79 -10.57 3.56
C ARG A 70 -1.17 -9.26 2.88
N VAL A 71 -0.25 -8.61 2.16
CA VAL A 71 -0.53 -7.39 1.39
C VAL A 71 -1.57 -7.66 0.31
N HIS A 72 -1.47 -8.79 -0.40
CA HIS A 72 -2.48 -9.20 -1.39
C HIS A 72 -3.87 -9.37 -0.76
N PHE A 73 -3.94 -10.08 0.37
CA PHE A 73 -5.18 -10.27 1.11
C PHE A 73 -5.79 -8.92 1.53
N LEU A 74 -4.99 -8.03 2.12
CA LEU A 74 -5.43 -6.70 2.57
C LEU A 74 -5.92 -5.82 1.41
N ILE A 75 -5.29 -5.92 0.23
CA ILE A 75 -5.77 -5.22 -0.96
C ILE A 75 -7.16 -5.74 -1.36
N SER A 76 -7.35 -7.06 -1.41
CA SER A 76 -8.64 -7.65 -1.78
C SER A 76 -9.74 -7.29 -0.78
N GLU A 77 -9.47 -7.46 0.51
CA GLU A 77 -10.39 -7.07 1.58
C GLU A 77 -10.71 -5.57 1.54
N GLY A 78 -9.70 -4.72 1.32
CA GLY A 78 -9.89 -3.28 1.20
C GLY A 78 -10.74 -2.88 0.00
N LEU A 79 -10.61 -3.58 -1.13
CA LEU A 79 -11.45 -3.35 -2.32
C LEU A 79 -12.91 -3.74 -2.06
N GLU A 80 -13.17 -4.86 -1.39
CA GLU A 80 -14.53 -5.28 -1.03
C GLU A 80 -15.20 -4.30 -0.07
N ARG A 81 -14.51 -3.90 1.00
CA ARG A 81 -15.01 -2.89 1.95
C ARG A 81 -15.27 -1.55 1.27
N LEU A 82 -14.40 -1.16 0.33
CA LEU A 82 -14.55 0.08 -0.40
C LEU A 82 -15.74 0.04 -1.37
N LYS A 83 -16.00 -1.10 -2.01
CA LYS A 83 -17.19 -1.31 -2.84
C LYS A 83 -18.47 -1.16 -2.03
N ALA A 84 -18.53 -1.81 -0.85
CA ALA A 84 -19.69 -1.70 0.03
C ALA A 84 -19.91 -0.25 0.50
N LEU A 85 -18.84 0.48 0.83
CA LEU A 85 -18.93 1.90 1.17
C LEU A 85 -19.47 2.75 0.02
N ASP A 86 -19.01 2.51 -1.22
CA ASP A 86 -19.47 3.23 -2.40
C ASP A 86 -20.97 3.01 -2.65
N GLU A 87 -21.41 1.74 -2.57
CA GLU A 87 -22.82 1.37 -2.69
C GLU A 87 -23.69 1.99 -1.59
N MET A 88 -23.18 2.07 -0.34
CA MET A 88 -23.88 2.74 0.76
C MET A 88 -24.04 4.24 0.53
N LEU A 89 -23.03 4.90 -0.04
CA LEU A 89 -23.10 6.32 -0.39
C LEU A 89 -24.07 6.55 -1.56
N ASP A 90 -24.02 5.70 -2.59
CA ASP A 90 -24.95 5.72 -3.73
C ASP A 90 -26.40 5.59 -3.25
N MET A 91 -26.69 4.64 -2.35
CA MET A 91 -28.03 4.45 -1.78
C MET A 91 -28.53 5.66 -0.97
N GLN A 92 -27.62 6.45 -0.41
CA GLN A 92 -27.93 7.68 0.30
C GLN A 92 -27.97 8.93 -0.60
N GLY A 93 -27.69 8.77 -1.89
CA GLY A 93 -27.70 9.86 -2.88
C GLY A 93 -26.45 10.73 -2.90
N TYR A 94 -25.30 10.20 -2.46
CA TYR A 94 -23.98 10.88 -2.45
C TYR A 94 -23.01 10.24 -3.42
#